data_AF-A0A534WHM6-F1
#
_entry.id   AF-A0A534WHM6-F1
#
_cell.length_a   1.000
_cell.length_b   1.000
_cell.length_c   1.000
_cell.angle_alpha   90.00
_cell.angle_beta   90.00
_cell.angle_gamma   90.00
#
_symmetry.space_group_name_H-M   'P 1'
#
loop_
_entity.id
_entity.type
_entity.pdbx_description
1 polymer ?
#
loop_
_entity_poly.entity_id
_entity_poly.type
_entity_poly.pdbx_seq_one_letter_code
_entity_poly.pdbx_strand_id
1 'polypeptide(L)'
;MVNSSGSSLLALGCNNLYTGGGGANVPPITVPDTGNVRTKVSCCNGRFLTLAAASSTDTGSNRNCSDTGCLYGAPLPVVSAVSVCVVNTVAQPAVGSAQCNAGTVNYSLPLTSAVNLTFDLFPKTADSSSCTGSGTPDACCTGPGTGTCTKDHCVGGDNAGAICTDNTPCTGGGFCSVGTQPCPICPGDGLCHGGPNNGMACTPGTQLVTGPQWPTSQDCPPPPPFIGNLPIPFLLTTGTATKTAVDQPSQTDVFCGFCSDPTSTTFKNPPVACTSDADCAAFTTGCGGNPCTACKQATGGAFRKPAARTITETGAPAGNLTDGVGHAATLASVFCIPPTFNGTIDGVGDLPGPGAVSLQGQAQLLQ
;
A
#
# COMPACT_ATOMS: atom_id res chain seq x y z
N MET A 1 9.57 13.89 -7.35
CA MET A 1 8.80 14.92 -6.61
C MET A 1 9.67 16.16 -6.43
N VAL A 2 9.12 17.34 -6.73
CA VAL A 2 9.86 18.62 -6.69
C VAL A 2 9.15 19.65 -5.80
N ASN A 3 9.89 20.66 -5.35
CA ASN A 3 9.36 21.84 -4.67
C ASN A 3 8.91 22.92 -5.68
N SER A 4 8.47 24.08 -5.17
CA SER A 4 8.00 25.20 -6.00
C SER A 4 9.07 25.85 -6.88
N SER A 5 10.37 25.66 -6.59
CA SER A 5 11.47 26.10 -7.46
C SER A 5 11.86 25.06 -8.51
N GLY A 6 11.19 23.91 -8.56
CA GLY A 6 11.54 22.78 -9.44
C GLY A 6 12.70 21.92 -8.92
N SER A 7 13.21 22.18 -7.72
CA SER A 7 14.28 21.39 -7.11
C SER A 7 13.74 20.04 -6.64
N SER A 8 14.48 18.97 -6.94
CA SER A 8 14.13 17.61 -6.51
C SER A 8 14.16 17.46 -4.99
N LEU A 9 13.06 16.95 -4.42
CA LEU A 9 12.95 16.63 -2.99
C LEU A 9 13.10 15.14 -2.71
N LEU A 10 12.61 14.31 -3.64
CA LEU A 10 12.56 12.86 -3.54
C LEU A 10 12.36 12.27 -4.93
N ALA A 11 13.20 11.31 -5.31
CA ALA A 11 12.90 10.39 -6.39
C ALA A 11 11.95 9.31 -5.87
N LEU A 12 10.77 9.19 -6.48
CA LEU A 12 9.82 8.13 -6.12
C LEU A 12 10.34 6.82 -6.72
N GLY A 13 10.48 5.81 -5.88
CA GLY A 13 11.00 4.50 -6.29
C GLY A 13 9.91 3.65 -6.94
N CYS A 14 10.28 2.87 -7.94
CA CYS A 14 9.39 1.85 -8.51
C CYS A 14 8.93 0.86 -7.43
N ASN A 15 7.72 0.33 -7.60
CA ASN A 15 7.10 -0.61 -6.66
C ASN A 15 6.95 -0.07 -5.23
N ASN A 16 6.82 1.24 -5.07
CA ASN A 16 6.52 1.85 -3.79
C ASN A 16 5.19 2.60 -3.86
N LEU A 17 4.40 2.45 -2.80
CA LEU A 17 3.23 3.24 -2.50
C LEU A 17 3.61 4.30 -1.47
N TYR A 18 3.36 5.55 -1.85
CA TYR A 18 3.50 6.72 -1.00
C TYR A 18 2.11 7.24 -0.67
N THR A 19 1.86 7.59 0.58
CA THR A 19 0.56 8.11 1.05
C THR A 19 0.75 9.24 2.04
N GLY A 20 -0.17 10.20 2.03
CA GLY A 20 -0.27 11.24 3.04
C GLY A 20 0.33 12.59 2.64
N GLY A 21 -0.05 13.61 3.41
CA GLY A 21 0.45 14.97 3.26
C GLY A 21 1.89 15.17 3.73
N GLY A 22 2.28 16.43 3.93
CA GLY A 22 3.63 16.80 4.34
C GLY A 22 4.02 16.32 5.75
N GLY A 23 3.04 15.97 6.59
CA GLY A 23 3.21 15.50 7.97
C GLY A 23 3.09 13.97 8.14
N ALA A 24 2.93 13.22 7.05
CA ALA A 24 2.71 11.78 7.09
C ALA A 24 3.75 11.01 7.92
N ASN A 25 3.32 9.96 8.62
CA ASN A 25 4.19 9.06 9.39
C ASN A 25 4.25 7.64 8.82
N VAL A 26 3.79 7.45 7.59
CA VAL A 26 3.90 6.21 6.82
C VAL A 26 5.17 6.25 5.95
N PRO A 27 6.14 5.32 6.10
CA PRO A 27 7.26 5.23 5.17
C PRO A 27 6.80 4.71 3.81
N PRO A 28 7.61 4.83 2.74
CA PRO A 28 7.27 4.21 1.45
C PRO A 28 7.02 2.72 1.63
N ILE A 29 5.87 2.25 1.16
CA ILE A 29 5.48 0.86 1.31
C ILE A 29 5.86 0.14 0.03
N THR A 30 6.70 -0.88 0.11
CA THR A 30 7.00 -1.72 -1.06
C THR A 30 5.74 -2.47 -1.46
N VAL A 31 5.17 -2.09 -2.59
CA VAL A 31 4.03 -2.77 -3.18
C VAL A 31 4.55 -3.97 -3.95
N PRO A 32 3.94 -5.13 -3.78
CA PRO A 32 4.40 -6.30 -4.46
C PRO A 32 4.05 -6.25 -5.96
N ASP A 33 5.00 -6.65 -6.80
CA ASP A 33 5.02 -6.42 -8.26
C ASP A 33 3.95 -7.21 -9.06
N THR A 34 3.26 -8.21 -8.47
CA THR A 34 2.37 -9.07 -9.26
C THR A 34 0.98 -9.28 -8.67
N GLY A 35 0.19 -8.22 -8.57
CA GLY A 35 -1.26 -8.38 -8.59
C GLY A 35 -1.66 -9.00 -9.94
N ASN A 36 -2.06 -10.28 -9.97
CA ASN A 36 -2.52 -10.95 -11.21
C ASN A 36 -3.93 -10.46 -11.58
N VAL A 37 -4.12 -9.17 -11.85
CA VAL A 37 -5.46 -8.63 -12.13
C VAL A 37 -5.81 -8.84 -13.58
N ARG A 38 -6.89 -9.59 -13.82
CA ARG A 38 -7.44 -9.82 -15.17
C ARG A 38 -8.65 -8.93 -15.39
N THR A 39 -8.72 -8.34 -16.57
CA THR A 39 -9.88 -7.60 -17.06
C THR A 39 -10.44 -8.31 -18.29
N LYS A 40 -11.71 -8.08 -18.59
CA LYS A 40 -12.32 -8.44 -19.88
C LYS A 40 -12.03 -7.37 -20.90
N VAL A 41 -11.98 -7.77 -22.17
CA VAL A 41 -12.15 -6.86 -23.31
C VAL A 41 -13.63 -6.86 -23.69
N SER A 42 -14.36 -5.80 -23.32
CA SER A 42 -15.80 -5.70 -23.63
C SER A 42 -16.06 -5.27 -25.08
N CYS A 43 -15.10 -4.57 -25.69
CA CYS A 43 -15.16 -4.15 -27.08
C CYS A 43 -13.75 -4.04 -27.65
N CYS A 44 -13.60 -4.36 -28.93
CA CYS A 44 -12.37 -4.18 -29.69
C CYS A 44 -12.68 -3.41 -30.98
N ASN A 45 -12.00 -2.28 -31.20
CA ASN A 45 -12.08 -1.52 -32.43
C ASN A 45 -10.68 -1.33 -33.02
N GLY A 46 -10.31 -2.22 -33.94
CA GLY A 46 -8.96 -2.29 -34.50
C GLY A 46 -7.93 -2.64 -33.43
N ARG A 47 -7.20 -1.64 -32.94
CA ARG A 47 -6.16 -1.79 -31.91
C ARG A 47 -6.58 -1.28 -30.54
N PHE A 48 -7.73 -0.62 -30.46
CA PHE A 48 -8.28 -0.06 -29.23
C PHE A 48 -9.15 -1.11 -28.53
N LEU A 49 -8.86 -1.33 -27.25
CA LEU A 49 -9.58 -2.25 -26.38
C LEU A 49 -10.33 -1.44 -25.33
N THR A 50 -11.61 -1.71 -25.16
CA THR A 50 -12.37 -1.25 -23.99
C THR A 50 -12.27 -2.33 -22.93
N LEU A 51 -11.73 -1.96 -21.77
CA LEU A 51 -11.57 -2.86 -20.63
C LEU A 51 -12.78 -2.79 -19.71
N ALA A 52 -13.26 -3.94 -19.28
CA ALA A 52 -14.31 -4.09 -18.29
C ALA A 52 -13.90 -5.10 -17.21
N ALA A 53 -14.64 -5.12 -16.11
CA ALA A 53 -14.33 -6.03 -15.02
C ALA A 53 -14.45 -7.50 -15.43
N ALA A 54 -13.49 -8.32 -15.00
CA ALA A 54 -13.66 -9.77 -14.94
C ALA A 54 -14.10 -10.16 -13.53
N SER A 55 -15.15 -10.95 -13.41
CA SER A 55 -15.61 -11.51 -12.13
C SER A 55 -14.76 -12.72 -11.72
N SER A 56 -14.90 -13.15 -10.46
CA SER A 56 -14.27 -14.38 -9.98
C SER A 56 -14.72 -15.65 -10.71
N THR A 57 -15.92 -15.63 -11.31
CA THR A 57 -16.41 -16.73 -12.14
C THR A 57 -15.69 -16.76 -13.49
N ASP A 58 -15.39 -15.60 -14.06
CA ASP A 58 -14.69 -15.51 -15.35
C ASP A 58 -13.24 -15.98 -15.25
N THR A 59 -12.58 -15.72 -14.12
CA THR A 59 -11.17 -16.07 -13.91
C THR A 59 -10.96 -17.37 -13.14
N GLY A 60 -12.03 -17.94 -12.59
CA GLY A 60 -12.01 -19.11 -11.70
C GLY A 60 -11.47 -18.83 -10.29
N SER A 61 -11.19 -17.57 -9.93
CA SER A 61 -10.69 -17.20 -8.61
C SER A 61 -11.00 -15.76 -8.25
N ASN A 62 -11.26 -15.49 -6.96
CA ASN A 62 -11.38 -14.12 -6.47
C ASN A 62 -10.02 -13.40 -6.31
N ARG A 63 -8.89 -14.07 -6.57
CA ARG A 63 -7.52 -13.53 -6.37
C ARG A 63 -6.91 -12.87 -7.60
N ASN A 64 -7.53 -13.05 -8.76
CA ASN A 64 -7.01 -12.61 -10.05
C ASN A 64 -8.05 -11.89 -10.91
N CYS A 65 -9.19 -11.54 -10.32
CA CYS A 65 -10.29 -10.85 -10.98
C CYS A 65 -10.24 -9.34 -10.68
N SER A 66 -11.11 -8.57 -11.33
CA SER A 66 -11.13 -7.10 -11.26
C SER A 66 -12.52 -6.52 -11.03
N ASP A 67 -13.44 -7.34 -10.54
CA ASP A 67 -14.79 -6.93 -10.14
C ASP A 67 -14.86 -6.69 -8.63
N THR A 68 -15.95 -6.11 -8.16
CA THR A 68 -16.17 -5.83 -6.73
C THR A 68 -15.99 -7.10 -5.90
N GLY A 69 -15.20 -7.01 -4.84
CA GLY A 69 -14.93 -8.14 -3.94
C GLY A 69 -13.73 -9.00 -4.34
N CYS A 70 -13.10 -8.75 -5.49
CA CYS A 70 -11.85 -9.39 -5.87
C CYS A 70 -10.69 -8.93 -4.96
N LEU A 71 -9.86 -9.87 -4.51
CA LEU A 71 -8.65 -9.57 -3.76
C LEU A 71 -7.58 -8.99 -4.68
N TYR A 72 -6.82 -8.02 -4.18
CA TYR A 72 -5.75 -7.35 -4.93
C TYR A 72 -4.39 -7.57 -4.26
N GLY A 73 -3.50 -8.30 -4.93
CA GLY A 73 -2.17 -8.64 -4.40
C GLY A 73 -2.25 -9.57 -3.18
N ALA A 74 -1.15 -9.71 -2.44
CA ALA A 74 -1.14 -10.36 -1.12
C ALA A 74 -1.23 -9.29 -0.02
N PRO A 75 -1.62 -9.64 1.23
CA PRO A 75 -1.71 -8.68 2.33
C PRO A 75 -0.43 -7.86 2.49
N LEU A 76 -0.57 -6.54 2.58
CA LEU A 76 0.52 -5.57 2.54
C LEU A 76 0.97 -5.21 3.97
N PRO A 77 2.19 -5.57 4.37
CA PRO A 77 2.75 -5.15 5.65
C PRO A 77 3.15 -3.68 5.57
N VAL A 78 2.65 -2.88 6.52
CA VAL A 78 3.03 -1.47 6.69
C VAL A 78 3.70 -1.31 8.04
N VAL A 79 5.02 -1.14 8.01
CA VAL A 79 5.82 -0.96 9.22
C VAL A 79 5.87 0.53 9.59
N SER A 80 5.38 0.86 10.78
CA SER A 80 5.43 2.21 11.35
C SER A 80 5.44 2.13 12.88
N ALA A 81 5.31 3.26 13.58
CA ALA A 81 5.08 3.27 15.03
C ALA A 81 3.82 2.47 15.42
N VAL A 82 2.86 2.36 14.50
CA VAL A 82 1.63 1.57 14.63
C VAL A 82 1.59 0.66 13.39
N SER A 83 2.28 -0.47 13.45
CA SER A 83 2.40 -1.36 12.29
C SER A 83 1.10 -2.11 12.02
N VAL A 84 0.71 -2.16 10.74
CA VAL A 84 -0.58 -2.70 10.30
C VAL A 84 -0.39 -3.69 9.15
N CYS A 85 -1.32 -4.63 9.05
CA CYS A 85 -1.46 -5.48 7.88
C CYS A 85 -2.68 -5.04 7.07
N VAL A 86 -2.48 -4.77 5.78
CA VAL A 86 -3.52 -4.22 4.92
C VAL A 86 -3.98 -5.26 3.90
N VAL A 87 -5.28 -5.54 3.87
CA VAL A 87 -5.89 -6.42 2.86
C VAL A 87 -6.61 -5.55 1.83
N ASN A 88 -6.20 -5.65 0.58
CA ASN A 88 -6.80 -4.88 -0.51
C ASN A 88 -7.87 -5.71 -1.23
N THR A 89 -9.04 -5.10 -1.41
CA THR A 89 -10.16 -5.66 -2.16
C THR A 89 -10.64 -4.63 -3.16
N VAL A 90 -11.02 -5.06 -4.37
CA VAL A 90 -11.62 -4.19 -5.38
C VAL A 90 -12.96 -3.66 -4.89
N ALA A 91 -13.05 -2.33 -4.82
CA ALA A 91 -14.20 -1.61 -4.29
C ALA A 91 -15.29 -1.36 -5.34
N GLN A 92 -14.89 -1.26 -6.61
CA GLN A 92 -15.77 -1.00 -7.75
C GLN A 92 -15.25 -1.74 -8.99
N PRO A 93 -16.13 -2.13 -9.93
CA PRO A 93 -15.73 -2.83 -11.14
C PRO A 93 -14.67 -2.03 -11.93
N ALA A 94 -13.59 -2.70 -12.32
CA ALA A 94 -12.54 -2.07 -13.13
C ALA A 94 -13.08 -1.65 -14.50
N VAL A 95 -12.67 -0.46 -14.95
CA VAL A 95 -13.02 0.08 -16.27
C VAL A 95 -11.84 0.80 -16.88
N GLY A 96 -11.69 0.76 -18.19
CA GLY A 96 -10.58 1.47 -18.83
C GLY A 96 -10.49 1.26 -20.34
N SER A 97 -9.35 1.66 -20.89
CA SER A 97 -9.01 1.48 -22.29
C SER A 97 -7.54 1.11 -22.45
N ALA A 98 -7.23 0.33 -23.48
CA ALA A 98 -5.87 -0.05 -23.85
C ALA A 98 -5.65 -0.02 -25.37
N GLN A 99 -4.38 0.04 -25.79
CA GLN A 99 -3.98 -0.19 -27.17
C GLN A 99 -3.04 -1.39 -27.25
N CYS A 100 -3.43 -2.46 -27.94
CA CYS A 100 -2.68 -3.71 -27.94
C CYS A 100 -1.35 -3.62 -28.71
N ASN A 101 -1.21 -2.74 -29.70
CA ASN A 101 0.00 -2.59 -30.49
C ASN A 101 1.09 -1.75 -29.81
N ALA A 102 0.69 -0.85 -28.91
CA ALA A 102 1.59 0.04 -28.19
C ALA A 102 1.76 -0.37 -26.71
N GLY A 103 0.87 -1.22 -26.20
CA GLY A 103 0.89 -1.67 -24.81
C GLY A 103 0.54 -0.56 -23.85
N THR A 104 -0.18 0.48 -24.32
CA THR A 104 -0.63 1.59 -23.49
C THR A 104 -1.95 1.25 -22.82
N VAL A 105 -2.12 1.61 -21.55
CA VAL A 105 -3.39 1.46 -20.83
C VAL A 105 -3.69 2.69 -19.99
N ASN A 106 -4.99 2.98 -19.84
CA ASN A 106 -5.54 3.84 -18.79
C ASN A 106 -6.71 3.08 -18.17
N TYR A 107 -6.63 2.70 -16.90
CA TYR A 107 -7.71 1.96 -16.24
C TYR A 107 -7.88 2.36 -14.77
N SER A 108 -9.13 2.35 -14.32
CA SER A 108 -9.51 2.62 -12.94
C SER A 108 -9.70 1.30 -12.19
N LEU A 109 -9.11 1.22 -10.99
CA LEU A 109 -9.27 0.09 -10.07
C LEU A 109 -9.41 0.60 -8.63
N PRO A 110 -10.58 1.13 -8.25
CA PRO A 110 -10.79 1.56 -6.88
C PRO A 110 -10.65 0.38 -5.93
N LEU A 111 -9.83 0.52 -4.88
CA LEU A 111 -9.63 -0.48 -3.84
C LEU A 111 -10.18 0.03 -2.51
N THR A 112 -10.71 -0.91 -1.73
CA THR A 112 -10.95 -0.78 -0.30
C THR A 112 -9.84 -1.54 0.40
N SER A 113 -9.03 -0.83 1.17
CA SER A 113 -7.92 -1.40 1.92
C SER A 113 -8.34 -1.55 3.38
N ALA A 114 -8.62 -2.79 3.79
CA ALA A 114 -8.94 -3.09 5.19
C ALA A 114 -7.65 -3.05 6.03
N VAL A 115 -7.64 -2.21 7.06
CA VAL A 115 -6.47 -1.99 7.92
C VAL A 115 -6.64 -2.75 9.22
N ASN A 116 -5.75 -3.71 9.47
CA ASN A 116 -5.69 -4.48 10.70
C ASN A 116 -4.48 -4.04 11.53
N LEU A 117 -4.72 -3.68 12.79
CA LEU A 117 -3.67 -3.29 13.72
C LEU A 117 -3.06 -4.55 14.33
N THR A 118 -1.81 -4.84 13.98
CA THR A 118 -1.16 -6.12 14.29
C THR A 118 0.20 -5.99 14.97
N PHE A 119 0.86 -4.83 14.85
CA PHE A 119 2.21 -4.59 15.37
C PHE A 119 3.24 -5.59 14.81
N ASP A 120 3.97 -6.29 15.69
CA ASP A 120 4.89 -7.35 15.32
C ASP A 120 4.27 -8.70 15.71
N LEU A 121 3.95 -9.53 14.73
CA LEU A 121 3.41 -10.87 14.97
C LEU A 121 4.48 -11.86 15.39
N PHE A 122 5.74 -11.59 15.08
CA PHE A 122 6.87 -12.45 15.44
C PHE A 122 7.91 -11.61 16.19
N PRO A 123 7.55 -11.11 17.39
CA PRO A 123 8.51 -10.38 18.18
C PRO A 123 9.74 -11.25 18.38
N LYS A 124 10.89 -10.58 18.44
CA LYS A 124 12.13 -11.23 18.82
C LYS A 124 11.85 -12.05 20.09
N THR A 125 12.20 -13.33 20.10
CA THR A 125 11.94 -14.24 21.23
C THR A 125 13.04 -15.28 21.44
N ALA A 126 13.97 -15.46 20.49
CA ALA A 126 15.07 -16.38 20.66
C ALA A 126 16.12 -15.80 21.62
N ASP A 127 16.45 -16.58 22.66
CA ASP A 127 17.56 -16.30 23.56
C ASP A 127 18.87 -16.77 22.94
N SER A 128 19.90 -15.94 23.05
CA SER A 128 21.26 -16.30 22.66
C SER A 128 21.96 -16.96 23.84
N SER A 129 22.32 -18.23 23.73
CA SER A 129 23.11 -18.96 24.75
C SER A 129 24.50 -18.35 25.02
N SER A 130 24.95 -17.41 24.18
CA SER A 130 26.16 -16.60 24.40
C SER A 130 25.92 -15.38 25.30
N CYS A 131 24.67 -15.10 25.67
CA CYS A 131 24.29 -13.97 26.49
C CYS A 131 24.26 -14.39 27.96
N THR A 132 25.20 -13.86 28.70
CA THR A 132 25.29 -14.08 30.14
C THR A 132 25.12 -12.73 30.84
N GLY A 133 24.00 -11.99 30.70
CA GLY A 133 23.83 -10.79 31.55
C GLY A 133 22.59 -9.94 31.32
N SER A 134 22.11 -9.27 32.38
CA SER A 134 20.99 -8.33 32.34
C SER A 134 21.44 -6.96 31.81
N GLY A 135 21.15 -6.68 30.53
CA GLY A 135 21.27 -5.37 29.90
C GLY A 135 19.91 -4.86 29.44
N THR A 136 19.76 -3.54 29.29
CA THR A 136 18.59 -2.88 28.70
C THR A 136 18.29 -3.42 27.29
N PRO A 137 17.06 -3.25 26.74
CA PRO A 137 16.48 -4.15 25.72
C PRO A 137 17.20 -4.31 24.38
N ASP A 138 18.31 -3.62 24.09
CA ASP A 138 18.86 -3.52 22.73
C ASP A 138 20.40 -3.53 22.59
N ALA A 139 21.19 -3.88 23.61
CA ALA A 139 22.65 -3.95 23.49
C ALA A 139 23.20 -5.34 23.88
N CYS A 140 23.39 -6.20 22.87
CA CYS A 140 23.80 -7.60 23.03
C CYS A 140 25.29 -7.73 23.45
N CYS A 141 25.53 -7.62 24.77
CA CYS A 141 26.52 -8.27 25.65
C CYS A 141 28.04 -8.00 25.55
N THR A 142 28.65 -7.64 26.71
CA THR A 142 30.11 -7.69 26.99
C THR A 142 30.44 -8.12 28.45
N GLY A 143 29.90 -9.24 28.97
CA GLY A 143 30.26 -9.71 30.33
C GLY A 143 29.35 -10.78 30.97
N PRO A 144 29.66 -11.28 32.20
CA PRO A 144 29.07 -12.48 32.82
C PRO A 144 27.90 -12.20 33.82
N GLY A 145 26.91 -13.08 33.85
CA GLY A 145 25.55 -12.86 34.40
C GLY A 145 24.45 -13.68 33.68
N THR A 146 23.16 -13.44 33.92
CA THR A 146 22.03 -14.28 33.40
C THR A 146 20.94 -13.41 32.75
N GLY A 147 21.03 -13.12 31.45
CA GLY A 147 20.00 -12.31 30.78
C GLY A 147 19.76 -12.74 29.34
N THR A 148 18.53 -12.52 28.90
CA THR A 148 18.02 -12.89 27.58
C THR A 148 18.31 -11.78 26.57
N CYS A 149 19.03 -12.08 25.49
CA CYS A 149 19.16 -11.14 24.36
C CYS A 149 18.17 -11.52 23.27
N THR A 150 17.21 -10.63 23.04
CA THR A 150 16.08 -10.90 22.15
C THR A 150 16.51 -10.78 20.68
N LYS A 151 16.54 -11.90 19.94
CA LYS A 151 16.92 -11.91 18.51
C LYS A 151 15.81 -12.37 17.57
N ASP A 152 15.98 -12.02 16.29
CA ASP A 152 15.19 -12.57 15.18
C ASP A 152 15.39 -14.09 15.13
N HIS A 153 14.33 -14.80 14.73
CA HIS A 153 14.29 -16.25 14.79
C HIS A 153 13.59 -16.83 13.58
N CYS A 154 13.90 -18.10 13.29
CA CYS A 154 13.21 -18.84 12.26
C CYS A 154 11.77 -19.12 12.67
N VAL A 155 10.85 -18.74 11.80
CA VAL A 155 9.42 -19.01 11.88
C VAL A 155 9.10 -20.07 10.84
N GLY A 156 8.51 -21.18 11.28
CA GLY A 156 8.26 -22.33 10.44
C GLY A 156 9.51 -23.14 10.08
N GLY A 157 9.32 -24.14 9.22
CA GLY A 157 10.35 -25.10 8.82
C GLY A 157 10.81 -26.06 9.94
N ASP A 158 11.93 -26.73 9.70
CA ASP A 158 12.42 -27.84 10.54
C ASP A 158 13.13 -27.37 11.82
N ASN A 159 13.51 -26.09 11.88
CA ASN A 159 14.25 -25.52 13.00
C ASN A 159 13.68 -24.17 13.46
N ALA A 160 12.35 -24.09 13.54
CA ALA A 160 11.65 -22.95 14.14
C ALA A 160 12.23 -22.59 15.53
N GLY A 161 12.41 -21.29 15.78
CA GLY A 161 13.03 -20.75 17.00
C GLY A 161 14.55 -20.58 16.93
N ALA A 162 15.24 -21.12 15.91
CA ALA A 162 16.67 -20.89 15.73
C ALA A 162 16.96 -19.41 15.45
N ILE A 163 18.04 -18.87 16.02
CA ILE A 163 18.48 -17.49 15.76
C ILE A 163 18.88 -17.34 14.30
N CYS A 164 18.46 -16.23 13.69
CA CYS A 164 18.76 -15.94 12.31
C CYS A 164 19.00 -14.45 12.08
N THR A 165 19.63 -14.12 10.94
CA THR A 165 19.75 -12.75 10.42
C THR A 165 19.32 -12.66 8.96
N ASP A 166 19.08 -13.81 8.34
CA ASP A 166 18.55 -14.02 6.99
C ASP A 166 17.84 -15.39 6.98
N ASN A 167 17.30 -15.81 5.83
CA ASN A 167 16.60 -17.09 5.72
C ASN A 167 17.54 -18.31 5.61
N THR A 168 18.85 -18.11 5.44
CA THR A 168 19.84 -19.20 5.28
C THR A 168 19.81 -20.22 6.42
N PRO A 169 19.76 -19.85 7.71
CA PRO A 169 19.66 -20.80 8.80
C PRO A 169 18.27 -21.43 8.94
N CYS A 170 17.23 -20.94 8.26
CA CYS A 170 15.85 -21.43 8.43
C CYS A 170 15.57 -22.59 7.46
N THR A 171 15.95 -23.79 7.90
CA THR A 171 15.80 -25.04 7.14
C THR A 171 14.36 -25.52 7.06
N GLY A 172 14.04 -26.40 6.11
CA GLY A 172 12.68 -26.91 5.91
C GLY A 172 11.69 -25.88 5.35
N GLY A 173 12.19 -24.77 4.78
CA GLY A 173 11.35 -23.70 4.25
C GLY A 173 10.90 -22.66 5.29
N GLY A 174 11.56 -22.60 6.45
CA GLY A 174 11.32 -21.55 7.44
C GLY A 174 11.72 -20.16 6.94
N PHE A 175 11.30 -19.15 7.69
CA PHE A 175 11.54 -17.73 7.40
C PHE A 175 12.09 -17.00 8.61
N CYS A 176 13.09 -16.16 8.41
CA CYS A 176 13.66 -15.38 9.48
C CYS A 176 12.82 -14.14 9.75
N SER A 177 12.34 -13.98 11.00
CA SER A 177 11.53 -12.85 11.46
C SER A 177 12.34 -11.54 11.56
N VAL A 178 12.98 -11.10 10.47
CA VAL A 178 13.85 -9.92 10.49
C VAL A 178 13.01 -8.64 10.57
N GLY A 179 13.12 -7.96 11.70
CA GLY A 179 12.37 -6.72 11.95
C GLY A 179 10.88 -6.97 12.21
N THR A 180 10.09 -5.89 12.21
CA THR A 180 8.66 -5.95 12.57
C THR A 180 7.81 -6.58 11.47
N GLN A 181 7.15 -7.69 11.77
CA GLN A 181 6.29 -8.42 10.83
C GLN A 181 4.80 -8.25 11.16
N PRO A 182 4.11 -7.28 10.53
CA PRO A 182 2.71 -7.01 10.85
C PRO A 182 1.74 -7.96 10.16
N CYS A 183 2.11 -8.60 9.04
CA CYS A 183 1.26 -9.54 8.34
C CYS A 183 1.65 -11.00 8.64
N PRO A 184 0.69 -11.92 8.73
CA PRO A 184 0.98 -13.35 8.68
C PRO A 184 1.78 -13.71 7.44
N ILE A 185 2.66 -14.69 7.60
CA ILE A 185 3.57 -15.14 6.53
C ILE A 185 3.17 -16.53 6.04
N CYS A 186 3.57 -16.83 4.80
CA CYS A 186 3.42 -18.14 4.17
C CYS A 186 4.76 -18.52 3.55
N PRO A 187 5.74 -18.99 4.34
CA PRO A 187 7.09 -19.24 3.90
C PRO A 187 7.16 -20.58 3.14
N GLY A 188 8.37 -21.06 2.87
CA GLY A 188 8.62 -22.22 2.01
C GLY A 188 8.06 -23.55 2.54
N ASP A 189 7.69 -23.61 3.83
CA ASP A 189 7.00 -24.77 4.41
C ASP A 189 5.51 -24.88 3.99
N GLY A 190 4.98 -23.86 3.32
CA GLY A 190 3.62 -23.86 2.77
C GLY A 190 2.52 -23.77 3.82
N LEU A 191 2.84 -23.32 5.04
CA LEU A 191 1.88 -23.13 6.13
C LEU A 191 1.78 -21.66 6.54
N CYS A 192 0.59 -21.22 6.91
CA CYS A 192 0.41 -19.89 7.50
C CYS A 192 1.07 -19.85 8.87
N HIS A 193 1.87 -18.82 9.12
CA HIS A 193 2.33 -18.48 10.46
C HIS A 193 1.72 -17.15 10.85
N GLY A 194 1.15 -17.10 12.06
CA GLY A 194 0.38 -15.96 12.55
C GLY A 194 -1.05 -15.90 12.01
N GLY A 195 -1.87 -15.07 12.67
CA GLY A 195 -3.27 -14.87 12.30
C GLY A 195 -4.19 -16.07 12.55
N PRO A 196 -5.48 -15.97 12.16
CA PRO A 196 -6.49 -16.99 12.42
C PRO A 196 -6.24 -18.34 11.74
N ASN A 197 -5.51 -18.37 10.62
CA ASN A 197 -5.22 -19.59 9.87
C ASN A 197 -3.86 -20.20 10.21
N ASN A 198 -3.25 -19.86 11.36
CA ASN A 198 -1.96 -20.39 11.77
C ASN A 198 -1.91 -21.93 11.70
N GLY A 199 -0.91 -22.49 10.99
CA GLY A 199 -0.72 -23.91 10.75
C GLY A 199 -1.53 -24.49 9.58
N MET A 200 -2.38 -23.71 8.94
CA MET A 200 -3.14 -24.14 7.75
C MET A 200 -2.30 -23.98 6.48
N ALA A 201 -2.58 -24.81 5.47
CA ALA A 201 -1.91 -24.72 4.18
C ALA A 201 -2.14 -23.36 3.51
N CYS A 202 -1.11 -22.85 2.85
CA CYS A 202 -1.14 -21.59 2.14
C CYS A 202 -0.30 -21.63 0.87
N THR A 203 -0.62 -20.75 -0.08
CA THR A 203 0.24 -20.49 -1.24
C THR A 203 0.91 -19.14 -1.04
N PRO A 204 2.26 -19.05 -1.04
CA PRO A 204 2.95 -17.78 -0.92
C PRO A 204 2.50 -16.82 -2.02
N GLY A 205 2.33 -15.53 -1.70
CA GLY A 205 2.17 -14.53 -2.74
C GLY A 205 3.39 -14.56 -3.66
N THR A 206 3.18 -14.73 -4.97
CA THR A 206 4.27 -14.64 -5.95
C THR A 206 4.77 -13.20 -5.98
N GLN A 207 6.06 -12.94 -5.76
CA GLN A 207 6.64 -11.59 -5.82
C GLN A 207 8.02 -11.57 -6.49
N LEU A 208 8.25 -10.58 -7.36
CA LEU A 208 9.54 -10.33 -8.00
C LEU A 208 10.52 -9.56 -7.08
N VAL A 209 9.98 -8.79 -6.13
CA VAL A 209 10.76 -8.05 -5.13
C VAL A 209 10.22 -8.37 -3.74
N THR A 210 11.01 -9.08 -2.94
CA THR A 210 10.66 -9.42 -1.56
C THR A 210 11.49 -8.58 -0.59
N GLY A 211 10.85 -7.65 0.09
CA GLY A 211 11.41 -7.07 1.32
C GLY A 211 11.43 -8.09 2.47
N PRO A 212 12.01 -7.75 3.63
CA PRO A 212 12.16 -8.65 4.77
C PRO A 212 10.84 -9.01 5.47
N GLN A 213 9.69 -8.57 4.93
CA GLN A 213 8.36 -8.77 5.52
C GLN A 213 7.48 -9.74 4.72
N TRP A 214 8.10 -10.44 3.78
CA TRP A 214 7.49 -11.29 2.77
C TRP A 214 8.11 -12.69 2.82
N PRO A 215 7.38 -13.75 2.43
CA PRO A 215 6.09 -13.75 1.74
C PRO A 215 4.86 -13.71 2.66
N THR A 216 3.90 -12.84 2.37
CA THR A 216 2.53 -12.93 2.91
C THR A 216 1.63 -13.69 1.93
N SER A 217 0.42 -14.05 2.37
CA SER A 217 -0.54 -14.74 1.53
C SER A 217 -1.98 -14.33 1.82
N GLN A 218 -2.82 -14.35 0.78
CA GLN A 218 -4.28 -14.24 0.91
C GLN A 218 -4.91 -15.44 1.65
N ASP A 219 -4.17 -16.54 1.82
CA ASP A 219 -4.57 -17.68 2.66
C ASP A 219 -4.40 -17.40 4.15
N CYS A 220 -3.59 -16.40 4.51
CA CYS A 220 -3.21 -16.09 5.89
C CYS A 220 -3.78 -14.71 6.30
N PRO A 221 -5.07 -14.63 6.67
CA PRO A 221 -5.70 -13.36 7.00
C PRO A 221 -5.08 -12.75 8.27
N PRO A 222 -4.97 -11.42 8.36
CA PRO A 222 -4.42 -10.79 9.55
C PRO A 222 -5.32 -10.99 10.78
N PRO A 223 -4.74 -11.04 11.99
CA PRO A 223 -5.52 -11.05 13.22
C PRO A 223 -6.25 -9.71 13.46
N PRO A 224 -7.27 -9.70 14.34
CA PRO A 224 -7.88 -8.45 14.82
C PRO A 224 -6.90 -7.66 15.72
N PRO A 225 -7.19 -6.36 16.00
CA PRO A 225 -8.40 -5.63 15.58
C PRO A 225 -8.32 -5.04 14.17
N PHE A 226 -9.41 -5.15 13.43
CA PHE A 226 -9.69 -4.30 12.28
C PHE A 226 -10.01 -2.89 12.79
N ILE A 227 -9.32 -1.88 12.25
CA ILE A 227 -9.47 -0.49 12.72
C ILE A 227 -10.18 0.40 11.70
N GLY A 228 -10.26 0.02 10.43
CA GLY A 228 -11.01 0.79 9.44
C GLY A 228 -10.60 0.49 8.01
N ASN A 229 -11.32 1.12 7.07
CA ASN A 229 -11.05 1.00 5.64
C ASN A 229 -10.36 2.27 5.14
N LEU A 230 -9.33 2.08 4.33
CA LEU A 230 -8.63 3.11 3.59
C LEU A 230 -8.99 2.99 2.10
N PRO A 231 -9.69 3.97 1.51
CA PRO A 231 -10.00 3.93 0.09
C PRO A 231 -8.78 4.34 -0.76
N ILE A 232 -8.43 3.52 -1.75
CA ILE A 232 -7.34 3.76 -2.69
C ILE A 232 -7.92 3.81 -4.11
N PRO A 233 -8.20 5.02 -4.66
CA PRO A 233 -8.81 5.16 -5.97
C PRO A 233 -7.76 5.13 -7.07
N PHE A 234 -7.21 3.94 -7.38
CA PHE A 234 -6.22 3.82 -8.43
C PHE A 234 -6.76 4.25 -9.80
N LEU A 235 -6.00 5.15 -10.44
CA LEU A 235 -6.15 5.58 -11.83
C LEU A 235 -4.83 5.27 -12.53
N LEU A 236 -4.69 4.02 -12.95
CA LEU A 236 -3.44 3.46 -13.42
C LEU A 236 -3.26 3.73 -14.91
N THR A 237 -2.06 4.19 -15.26
CA THR A 237 -1.69 4.49 -16.65
C THR A 237 -0.27 4.03 -16.94
N THR A 238 0.00 3.61 -18.17
CA THR A 238 1.38 3.44 -18.66
C THR A 238 2.03 4.76 -19.09
N GLY A 239 1.29 5.86 -19.07
CA GLY A 239 1.79 7.20 -19.32
C GLY A 239 2.32 7.88 -18.05
N THR A 240 2.40 9.20 -18.07
CA THR A 240 2.80 10.00 -16.91
C THR A 240 1.57 10.47 -16.13
N ALA A 241 1.53 10.16 -14.83
CA ALA A 241 0.57 10.72 -13.89
C ALA A 241 1.25 11.87 -13.13
N THR A 242 0.65 13.06 -13.12
CA THR A 242 1.20 14.23 -12.42
C THR A 242 0.11 14.94 -11.65
N LYS A 243 0.47 15.42 -10.46
CA LYS A 243 -0.37 16.29 -9.65
C LYS A 243 0.46 17.43 -9.09
N THR A 244 -0.02 18.65 -9.27
CA THR A 244 0.59 19.86 -8.73
C THR A 244 -0.34 20.45 -7.68
N ALA A 245 0.23 20.80 -6.54
CA ALA A 245 -0.51 21.40 -5.45
C ALA A 245 -0.93 22.84 -5.78
N VAL A 246 -1.96 23.30 -5.10
CA VAL A 246 -2.48 24.66 -5.18
C VAL A 246 -2.40 25.32 -3.81
N ASP A 247 -2.22 26.63 -3.79
CA ASP A 247 -2.26 27.42 -2.57
C ASP A 247 -3.68 27.92 -2.35
N GLN A 248 -4.24 27.57 -1.19
CA GLN A 248 -5.55 28.01 -0.72
C GLN A 248 -5.36 29.08 0.36
N PRO A 249 -6.36 29.94 0.58
CA PRO A 249 -6.29 30.97 1.62
C PRO A 249 -5.95 30.41 3.00
N SER A 250 -6.44 29.21 3.30
CA SER A 250 -6.29 28.57 4.62
C SER A 250 -5.12 27.56 4.69
N GLN A 251 -4.50 27.20 3.57
CA GLN A 251 -3.40 26.23 3.52
C GLN A 251 -2.66 26.28 2.17
N THR A 252 -1.33 26.29 2.19
CA THR A 252 -0.50 26.17 0.98
C THR A 252 -0.22 24.71 0.64
N ASP A 253 0.21 24.46 -0.61
CA ASP A 253 0.63 23.14 -1.07
C ASP A 253 -0.44 22.04 -0.88
N VAL A 254 -1.68 22.37 -1.20
CA VAL A 254 -2.82 21.43 -1.21
C VAL A 254 -2.84 20.63 -2.51
N PHE A 255 -2.48 19.36 -2.44
CA PHE A 255 -2.71 18.39 -3.51
C PHE A 255 -4.14 17.89 -3.51
N CYS A 256 -4.65 17.50 -2.34
CA CYS A 256 -5.91 16.76 -2.21
C CYS A 256 -6.91 17.49 -1.31
N GLY A 257 -7.58 18.47 -1.89
CA GLY A 257 -8.54 19.30 -1.19
C GLY A 257 -9.82 18.57 -0.80
N PHE A 258 -10.19 18.69 0.48
CA PHE A 258 -11.50 18.35 1.03
C PHE A 258 -12.02 19.49 1.90
N CYS A 259 -13.33 19.71 1.87
CA CYS A 259 -13.95 20.77 2.66
C CYS A 259 -13.72 20.55 4.15
N SER A 260 -13.14 21.56 4.79
CA SER A 260 -12.70 21.52 6.17
C SER A 260 -13.01 22.84 6.87
N ASP A 261 -12.92 22.81 8.19
CA ASP A 261 -12.85 24.02 9.00
C ASP A 261 -11.59 24.83 8.60
N PRO A 262 -11.73 26.14 8.31
CA PRO A 262 -10.58 27.00 8.01
C PRO A 262 -9.54 27.03 9.14
N THR A 263 -10.00 26.95 10.38
CA THR A 263 -9.19 27.22 11.59
C THR A 263 -8.75 25.97 12.33
N SER A 264 -9.34 24.80 12.05
CA SER A 264 -8.99 23.53 12.70
C SER A 264 -8.57 22.46 11.70
N THR A 265 -8.26 21.25 12.18
CA THR A 265 -7.96 20.07 11.36
C THR A 265 -9.20 19.22 11.07
N THR A 266 -10.40 19.74 11.36
CA THR A 266 -11.65 19.01 11.21
C THR A 266 -12.13 19.06 9.77
N PHE A 267 -12.37 17.89 9.19
CA PHE A 267 -12.96 17.75 7.86
C PHE A 267 -14.45 17.50 7.94
N LYS A 268 -15.17 17.93 6.89
CA LYS A 268 -16.60 17.66 6.77
C LYS A 268 -16.83 16.14 6.69
N ASN A 269 -17.79 15.65 7.47
CA ASN A 269 -18.25 14.25 7.41
C ASN A 269 -19.72 14.21 6.95
N PRO A 270 -20.09 13.58 5.81
CA PRO A 270 -19.23 12.87 4.87
C PRO A 270 -18.29 13.80 4.08
N PRO A 271 -17.17 13.25 3.56
CA PRO A 271 -16.12 14.03 2.91
C PRO A 271 -16.61 14.60 1.58
N VAL A 272 -16.24 15.86 1.32
CA VAL A 272 -16.54 16.57 0.08
C VAL A 272 -15.23 17.02 -0.52
N ALA A 273 -14.88 16.49 -1.69
CA ALA A 273 -13.70 16.92 -2.43
C ALA A 273 -13.88 18.35 -2.95
N CYS A 274 -12.79 19.11 -2.99
CA CYS A 274 -12.78 20.49 -3.47
C CYS A 274 -11.46 20.79 -4.19
N THR A 275 -11.51 21.83 -5.01
CA THR A 275 -10.35 22.41 -5.69
C THR A 275 -10.09 23.85 -5.25
N SER A 276 -11.06 24.48 -4.58
CA SER A 276 -10.94 25.79 -3.96
C SER A 276 -11.94 25.99 -2.82
N ASP A 277 -11.74 27.00 -1.99
CA ASP A 277 -12.68 27.39 -0.92
C ASP A 277 -14.11 27.69 -1.47
N ALA A 278 -14.23 28.09 -2.74
CA ALA A 278 -15.52 28.36 -3.37
C ALA A 278 -16.40 27.10 -3.46
N ASP A 279 -15.80 25.92 -3.65
CA ASP A 279 -16.52 24.64 -3.67
C ASP A 279 -17.12 24.30 -2.30
N CYS A 280 -16.59 24.91 -1.25
CA CYS A 280 -16.94 24.65 0.13
C CYS A 280 -17.86 25.74 0.74
N ALA A 281 -18.15 26.81 0.00
CA ALA A 281 -18.85 27.99 0.51
C ALA A 281 -20.25 27.69 1.09
N ALA A 282 -20.93 26.65 0.59
CA ALA A 282 -22.25 26.26 1.06
C ALA A 282 -22.25 25.54 2.42
N PHE A 283 -21.09 25.07 2.91
CA PHE A 283 -21.01 24.28 4.14
C PHE A 283 -20.77 25.16 5.35
N THR A 284 -21.80 25.88 5.78
CA THR A 284 -21.74 26.77 6.96
C THR A 284 -21.75 26.02 8.30
N THR A 285 -21.98 24.70 8.26
CA THR A 285 -21.85 23.78 9.40
C THR A 285 -21.36 22.41 8.90
N GLY A 286 -20.95 21.52 9.81
CA GLY A 286 -20.60 20.13 9.49
C GLY A 286 -19.18 19.71 9.88
N CYS A 287 -18.40 20.62 10.46
CA CYS A 287 -17.04 20.35 10.95
C CYS A 287 -17.05 20.45 12.48
N GLY A 288 -17.73 19.51 13.15
CA GLY A 288 -17.90 19.56 14.61
C GLY A 288 -18.78 20.72 15.10
N GLY A 289 -19.69 21.20 14.25
CA GLY A 289 -20.53 22.37 14.50
C GLY A 289 -20.01 23.66 13.86
N ASN A 290 -18.75 23.68 13.41
CA ASN A 290 -18.15 24.82 12.70
C ASN A 290 -18.42 24.78 11.18
N PRO A 291 -18.28 25.92 10.48
CA PRO A 291 -18.26 25.98 9.03
C PRO A 291 -17.13 25.15 8.43
N CYS A 292 -17.41 24.45 7.33
CA CYS A 292 -16.44 23.71 6.53
C CYS A 292 -16.13 24.43 5.22
N THR A 293 -15.75 25.71 5.28
CA THR A 293 -15.65 26.59 4.10
C THR A 293 -14.25 26.66 3.50
N ALA A 294 -13.28 25.95 4.04
CA ALA A 294 -11.92 25.90 3.49
C ALA A 294 -11.68 24.60 2.72
N CYS A 295 -10.90 24.69 1.65
CA CYS A 295 -10.43 23.55 0.91
C CYS A 295 -9.03 23.16 1.36
N LYS A 296 -8.92 22.09 2.14
CA LYS A 296 -7.64 21.69 2.78
C LYS A 296 -7.36 20.21 2.59
N GLN A 297 -6.12 19.83 2.78
CA GLN A 297 -5.72 18.48 3.13
C GLN A 297 -5.21 18.47 4.58
N ALA A 298 -4.88 17.31 5.16
CA ALA A 298 -4.46 17.24 6.56
C ALA A 298 -3.27 18.17 6.86
N THR A 299 -2.15 17.96 6.16
CA THR A 299 -0.99 18.86 6.15
C THR A 299 -0.54 19.14 4.73
N GLY A 300 -0.31 20.40 4.37
CA GLY A 300 0.23 20.81 3.06
C GLY A 300 1.54 20.09 2.71
N GLY A 301 1.78 19.88 1.42
CA GLY A 301 2.87 19.05 0.92
C GLY A 301 2.46 17.58 0.74
N ALA A 302 3.45 16.69 0.63
CA ALA A 302 3.23 15.28 0.33
C ALA A 302 4.32 14.38 0.91
N PHE A 303 3.96 13.19 1.36
CA PHE A 303 4.88 12.09 1.68
C PHE A 303 6.05 12.50 2.60
N ARG A 304 5.76 13.16 3.73
CA ARG A 304 6.76 13.71 4.68
C ARG A 304 7.59 14.89 4.16
N LYS A 305 7.22 15.46 3.02
CA LYS A 305 7.90 16.61 2.41
C LYS A 305 6.92 17.78 2.40
N PRO A 306 6.92 18.64 3.44
CA PRO A 306 6.02 19.80 3.52
C PRO A 306 6.25 20.80 2.38
N ALA A 307 7.44 20.82 1.77
CA ALA A 307 7.77 21.67 0.63
C ALA A 307 7.41 21.05 -0.74
N ALA A 308 6.74 19.88 -0.78
CA ALA A 308 6.40 19.23 -2.05
C ALA A 308 5.36 20.06 -2.82
N ARG A 309 5.65 20.31 -4.10
CA ARG A 309 4.77 21.05 -5.00
C ARG A 309 4.21 20.21 -6.12
N THR A 310 5.03 19.35 -6.71
CA THR A 310 4.61 18.50 -7.83
C THR A 310 5.06 17.05 -7.63
N ILE A 311 4.09 16.15 -7.73
CA ILE A 311 4.26 14.70 -7.74
C ILE A 311 4.15 14.25 -9.19
N THR A 312 5.11 13.45 -9.64
CA THR A 312 5.13 12.86 -10.97
C THR A 312 5.54 11.41 -10.85
N GLU A 313 4.70 10.53 -11.39
CA GLU A 313 4.96 9.11 -11.60
C GLU A 313 4.93 8.85 -13.09
N THR A 314 5.90 8.10 -13.61
CA THR A 314 6.00 7.80 -15.04
C THR A 314 5.93 6.31 -15.26
N GLY A 315 4.90 5.86 -15.95
CA GLY A 315 4.74 4.49 -16.40
C GLY A 315 5.57 4.19 -17.64
N ALA A 316 5.51 2.93 -18.06
CA ALA A 316 6.16 2.42 -19.26
C ALA A 316 5.17 1.50 -19.99
N PRO A 317 4.81 1.80 -21.26
CA PRO A 317 3.96 0.92 -22.06
C PRO A 317 4.60 -0.44 -22.28
N ALA A 318 3.77 -1.47 -22.42
CA ALA A 318 4.22 -2.85 -22.60
C ALA A 318 4.81 -3.14 -23.99
N GLY A 319 4.65 -2.22 -24.96
CA GLY A 319 4.94 -2.53 -26.36
C GLY A 319 3.86 -3.40 -27.00
N ASN A 320 4.22 -4.14 -28.06
CA ASN A 320 3.23 -4.87 -28.84
C ASN A 320 2.80 -6.18 -28.16
N LEU A 321 1.55 -6.25 -27.72
CA LEU A 321 0.94 -7.39 -27.04
C LEU A 321 0.27 -8.41 -27.99
N THR A 322 0.36 -8.22 -29.31
CA THR A 322 -0.36 -9.09 -30.27
C THR A 322 0.22 -10.50 -30.39
N ASP A 323 1.39 -10.76 -29.81
CA ASP A 323 2.00 -12.10 -29.76
C ASP A 323 1.39 -12.98 -28.65
N GLY A 324 0.55 -12.42 -27.79
CA GLY A 324 -0.09 -13.14 -26.68
C GLY A 324 0.87 -13.52 -25.54
N VAL A 325 2.11 -13.00 -25.54
CA VAL A 325 3.11 -13.25 -24.48
C VAL A 325 3.04 -12.12 -23.44
N GLY A 326 3.57 -12.35 -22.24
CA GLY A 326 3.76 -11.29 -21.25
C GLY A 326 4.89 -10.34 -21.63
N HIS A 327 4.61 -9.05 -21.63
CA HIS A 327 5.60 -7.98 -21.85
C HIS A 327 5.72 -7.08 -20.63
N ALA A 328 6.95 -6.68 -20.31
CA ALA A 328 7.21 -5.82 -19.16
C ALA A 328 6.51 -4.46 -19.33
N ALA A 329 5.78 -4.03 -18.30
CA ALA A 329 5.08 -2.76 -18.27
C ALA A 329 5.27 -2.10 -16.91
N THR A 330 5.02 -0.79 -16.85
CA THR A 330 4.96 -0.06 -15.58
C THR A 330 3.72 0.80 -15.57
N LEU A 331 2.87 0.61 -14.57
CA LEU A 331 1.71 1.44 -14.31
C LEU A 331 2.06 2.50 -13.29
N ALA A 332 1.68 3.74 -13.56
CA ALA A 332 1.81 4.88 -12.67
C ALA A 332 0.42 5.38 -12.26
N SER A 333 0.30 5.88 -11.04
CA SER A 333 -0.91 6.56 -10.56
C SER A 333 -0.55 7.59 -9.51
N VAL A 334 -1.20 8.76 -9.58
CA VAL A 334 -1.22 9.78 -8.53
C VAL A 334 -2.67 10.08 -8.22
N PHE A 335 -3.05 9.98 -6.96
CA PHE A 335 -4.45 9.97 -6.53
C PHE A 335 -4.63 10.72 -5.20
N CYS A 336 -5.88 10.87 -4.78
CA CYS A 336 -6.23 11.49 -3.50
C CYS A 336 -6.92 10.50 -2.58
N ILE A 337 -6.49 10.48 -1.33
CA ILE A 337 -7.09 9.68 -0.28
C ILE A 337 -7.95 10.61 0.58
N PRO A 338 -9.28 10.39 0.67
CA PRO A 338 -10.17 11.14 1.56
C PRO A 338 -9.88 10.84 3.04
N PRO A 339 -10.38 11.66 3.98
CA PRO A 339 -10.34 11.30 5.40
C PRO A 339 -11.10 9.98 5.62
N THR A 340 -10.54 9.10 6.45
CA THR A 340 -11.20 7.86 6.87
C THR A 340 -12.08 8.08 8.11
N PHE A 341 -11.87 9.20 8.81
CA PHE A 341 -12.44 9.52 10.12
C PHE A 341 -12.05 8.53 11.22
N ASN A 342 -11.01 7.73 10.99
CA ASN A 342 -10.35 6.95 12.02
C ASN A 342 -9.09 7.70 12.47
N GLY A 343 -9.04 8.14 13.73
CA GLY A 343 -7.93 8.94 14.25
C GLY A 343 -6.56 8.27 14.19
N THR A 344 -6.50 6.92 14.19
CA THR A 344 -5.22 6.19 14.03
C THR A 344 -4.77 6.20 12.59
N ILE A 345 -5.66 5.86 11.64
CA ILE A 345 -5.35 5.82 10.22
C ILE A 345 -5.05 7.24 9.71
N ASP A 346 -5.92 8.21 10.00
CA ASP A 346 -5.75 9.59 9.53
C ASP A 346 -4.56 10.27 10.21
N GLY A 347 -4.30 9.99 11.49
CA GLY A 347 -3.17 10.56 12.23
C GLY A 347 -1.82 10.04 11.76
N VAL A 348 -1.68 8.72 11.52
CA VAL A 348 -0.43 8.15 11.01
C VAL A 348 -0.25 8.44 9.53
N GLY A 349 -1.34 8.35 8.76
CA GLY A 349 -1.35 8.59 7.32
C GLY A 349 -1.31 10.06 6.92
N ASP A 350 -1.56 11.01 7.83
CA ASP A 350 -1.79 12.44 7.52
C ASP A 350 -2.83 12.58 6.40
N LEU A 351 -4.03 12.06 6.69
CA LEU A 351 -5.15 11.98 5.75
C LEU A 351 -6.26 12.99 6.12
N PRO A 352 -6.91 13.62 5.12
CA PRO A 352 -6.75 13.40 3.68
C PRO A 352 -5.41 13.90 3.14
N GLY A 353 -4.94 13.24 2.09
CA GLY A 353 -3.65 13.56 1.47
C GLY A 353 -3.45 12.87 0.13
N PRO A 354 -2.37 13.23 -0.59
CA PRO A 354 -2.03 12.58 -1.85
C PRO A 354 -1.62 11.12 -1.64
N GLY A 355 -1.73 10.34 -2.72
CA GLY A 355 -1.14 9.02 -2.88
C GLY A 355 -0.42 8.94 -4.21
N ALA A 356 0.68 8.19 -4.28
CA ALA A 356 1.42 7.93 -5.50
C ALA A 356 1.93 6.50 -5.51
N VAL A 357 1.87 5.85 -6.66
CA VAL A 357 2.39 4.50 -6.84
C VAL A 357 2.91 4.31 -8.25
N SER A 358 3.99 3.53 -8.35
CA SER A 358 4.46 2.92 -9.58
C SER A 358 4.49 1.41 -9.39
N LEU A 359 3.85 0.68 -10.30
CA LEU A 359 3.72 -0.78 -10.28
C LEU A 359 4.38 -1.33 -11.55
N GLN A 360 5.55 -1.91 -11.40
CA GLN A 360 6.16 -2.73 -12.43
C GLN A 360 5.42 -4.07 -12.50
N GLY A 361 5.49 -4.73 -13.65
CA GLY A 361 4.83 -6.00 -13.87
C GLY A 361 4.87 -6.42 -15.33
N GLN A 362 4.00 -7.36 -15.67
CA GLN A 362 3.82 -7.87 -17.03
C GLN A 362 2.39 -7.58 -17.50
N ALA A 363 2.24 -7.10 -18.74
CA ALA A 363 0.98 -7.02 -19.43
C ALA A 363 0.90 -8.12 -20.49
N GLN A 364 -0.24 -8.77 -20.60
CA GLN A 364 -0.48 -9.85 -21.56
C GLN A 364 -1.90 -9.75 -22.09
N LEU A 365 -2.08 -9.93 -23.40
CA LEU A 365 -3.39 -10.16 -23.99
C LEU A 365 -3.67 -11.67 -23.98
N LEU A 366 -4.64 -12.08 -23.15
CA LEU A 366 -5.09 -13.47 -23.08
C LEU A 366 -6.11 -13.73 -24.18
N GLN A 367 -5.92 -14.81 -24.95
CA GLN A 367 -6.85 -15.28 -25.97
C GLN A 367 -7.80 -16.34 -25.40
#